data_AF-A0A0D0UCN4-F1
#
_entry.id   AF-A0A0D0UCN4-F1
#
_cell.length_a   1.000
_cell.length_b   1.000
_cell.length_c   1.000
_cell.angle_alpha   90.00
_cell.angle_beta   90.00
_cell.angle_gamma   90.00
#
_symmetry.space_group_name_H-M   'P 1'
#
loop_
_entity.id
_entity.type
_entity.pdbx_description
1 polymer ?
#
loop_
_entity_poly.entity_id
_entity_poly.type
_entity_poly.pdbx_seq_one_letter_code
_entity_poly.pdbx_strand_id
1 'polypeptide(L)'
;MAPTTYIVPPRPASLHSLLEASTSKNGVPSLDLRWEPFQRHIESFLNAIDAYTQAARTEIVARATDHTAAVRDLKADKEEMEKGIQLQRESEGEMLATLEAERHVVSDLIASLSHLQSSLTKIKEKSSILDTELQSERKEVTAMQAEKERQTNVLNDMRGKDTTELKQLEEALGWKVEGIKQDQLLMRFTLIDPEDPAREFSIIVDVSKQDYSVPNCDPPIPSLPDLVRQLNFDRDLFAFIKRVRKAFRALIPNPPNPSTKFDDLTGPGLLGLRTPARNSRTLLSTTPAMSNSAMDSLAMDQLALGR
;
A
#
# COMPACT_ATOMS: atom_id res chain seq x y z
N MET A 1 23.74 46.94 -90.70
CA MET A 1 24.40 47.83 -91.68
C MET A 1 24.76 47.01 -92.90
N ALA A 2 24.04 47.22 -94.01
CA ALA A 2 24.34 46.67 -95.34
C ALA A 2 24.19 47.82 -96.34
N PRO A 3 25.13 48.03 -97.27
CA PRO A 3 25.14 49.21 -98.13
C PRO A 3 24.10 49.07 -99.25
N THR A 4 23.06 49.90 -99.21
CA THR A 4 22.09 50.02 -100.31
C THR A 4 22.72 50.83 -101.43
N THR A 5 23.27 50.12 -102.42
CA THR A 5 23.82 50.67 -103.65
C THR A 5 22.68 51.31 -104.47
N TYR A 6 22.69 52.64 -104.55
CA TYR A 6 21.73 53.43 -105.30
C TYR A 6 21.98 53.26 -106.81
N ILE A 7 21.15 52.45 -107.48
CA ILE A 7 21.23 52.25 -108.93
C ILE A 7 20.66 53.50 -109.61
N VAL A 8 21.54 54.28 -110.23
CA VAL A 8 21.22 55.48 -111.01
C VAL A 8 20.36 55.08 -112.23
N PRO A 9 19.23 55.75 -112.52
CA PRO A 9 18.42 55.45 -113.69
C PRO A 9 19.15 55.82 -114.99
N PRO A 10 19.11 54.99 -116.06
CA PRO A 10 19.74 55.31 -117.33
C PRO A 10 19.04 56.52 -117.97
N ARG A 11 19.83 57.55 -118.29
CA ARG A 11 19.35 58.75 -119.00
C ARG A 11 18.79 58.34 -120.38
N PRO A 12 17.66 58.92 -120.83
CA PRO A 12 17.12 58.63 -122.15
C PRO A 12 18.05 59.20 -123.22
N ALA A 13 18.69 58.33 -123.98
CA ALA A 13 19.48 58.72 -125.15
C ALA A 13 18.52 59.34 -126.19
N SER A 14 18.80 60.59 -126.59
CA SER A 14 18.01 61.30 -127.58
C SER A 14 18.21 60.69 -128.97
N LEU A 15 17.12 60.36 -129.67
CA LEU A 15 17.12 59.76 -131.01
C LEU A 15 17.86 60.59 -132.07
N HIS A 16 18.16 61.86 -131.79
CA HIS A 16 18.93 62.72 -132.68
C HIS A 16 20.42 62.33 -132.78
N SER A 17 21.03 61.81 -131.70
CA SER A 17 22.45 61.43 -131.72
C SER A 17 22.74 60.11 -132.45
N LEU A 18 21.74 59.24 -132.57
CA LEU A 18 21.86 57.97 -133.30
C LEU A 18 21.66 58.13 -134.81
N LEU A 19 20.94 59.17 -135.24
CA LEU A 19 20.70 59.43 -136.66
C LEU A 19 21.93 60.05 -137.34
N GLU A 20 22.69 60.89 -136.63
CA GLU A 20 23.83 61.63 -137.20
C GLU A 20 25.07 60.76 -137.45
N ALA A 21 25.21 59.63 -136.73
CA ALA A 21 26.25 58.63 -136.99
C ALA A 21 25.96 57.72 -138.21
N SER A 22 24.76 57.80 -138.81
CA SER A 22 24.30 56.86 -139.84
C SER A 22 24.51 57.32 -141.29
N THR A 23 25.04 58.53 -141.52
CA THR A 23 25.19 59.08 -142.89
C THR A 23 26.53 58.73 -143.58
N SER A 24 27.33 57.83 -143.03
CA SER A 24 28.55 57.34 -143.69
C SER A 24 28.52 55.82 -143.86
N LYS A 25 28.24 55.40 -145.10
CA LYS A 25 28.41 54.06 -145.71
C LYS A 25 27.34 53.00 -145.36
N ASN A 26 26.45 52.83 -146.34
CA ASN A 26 25.71 51.61 -146.74
C ASN A 26 25.78 50.40 -145.79
N GLY A 27 24.75 50.26 -144.96
CA GLY A 27 24.42 49.03 -144.24
C GLY A 27 22.96 49.10 -143.76
N VAL A 28 22.16 48.09 -144.10
CA VAL A 28 20.74 47.98 -143.74
C VAL A 28 20.61 47.97 -142.20
N PRO A 29 19.80 48.82 -141.55
CA PRO A 29 19.70 48.83 -140.10
C PRO A 29 18.85 47.64 -139.61
N SER A 30 19.49 46.56 -139.17
CA SER A 30 18.84 45.48 -138.42
C SER A 30 18.74 45.89 -136.95
N LEU A 31 17.55 46.32 -136.53
CA LEU A 31 17.20 46.54 -135.14
C LEU A 31 17.08 45.18 -134.44
N ASP A 32 18.19 44.67 -133.90
CA ASP A 32 18.21 43.44 -133.10
C ASP A 32 17.54 43.72 -131.74
N LEU A 33 16.21 43.65 -131.73
CA LEU A 33 15.40 43.55 -130.53
C LEU A 33 15.80 42.23 -129.87
N ARG A 34 16.78 42.28 -128.96
CA ARG A 34 17.44 41.17 -128.23
C ARG A 34 16.43 40.25 -127.51
N TRP A 35 15.61 39.55 -128.27
CA TRP A 35 14.43 38.80 -127.84
C TRP A 35 14.83 37.44 -127.27
N GLU A 36 15.86 36.81 -127.81
CA GLU A 36 16.43 35.57 -127.26
C GLU A 36 17.02 35.75 -125.84
N PRO A 37 17.87 36.76 -125.57
CA PRO A 37 18.35 37.04 -124.21
C PRO A 37 17.23 37.40 -123.23
N PHE A 38 16.20 38.11 -123.70
CA PHE A 38 15.03 38.46 -122.91
C PHE A 38 14.16 37.23 -122.58
N GLN A 39 13.95 36.34 -123.56
CA GLN A 39 13.22 35.10 -123.38
C GLN A 39 13.95 34.14 -122.43
N ARG A 40 15.27 33.98 -122.53
CA ARG A 40 16.06 33.22 -121.55
C ARG A 40 16.00 33.82 -120.15
N HIS A 41 15.93 35.16 -120.04
CA HIS A 41 15.77 35.83 -118.76
C HIS A 41 14.38 35.59 -118.16
N ILE A 42 13.31 35.63 -118.96
CA ILE A 42 11.95 35.30 -118.53
C ILE A 42 11.87 33.83 -118.09
N GLU A 43 12.40 32.90 -118.87
CA GLU A 43 12.42 31.47 -118.53
C GLU A 43 13.23 31.21 -117.26
N SER A 44 14.40 31.87 -117.10
CA SER A 44 15.18 31.81 -115.86
C SER A 44 14.44 32.41 -114.67
N PHE A 45 13.68 33.49 -114.87
CA PHE A 45 12.90 34.15 -113.83
C PHE A 45 11.70 33.31 -113.40
N LEU A 46 10.97 32.73 -114.36
CA LEU A 46 9.86 31.81 -114.09
C LEU A 46 10.35 30.54 -113.38
N ASN A 47 11.47 29.96 -113.82
CA ASN A 47 12.09 28.82 -113.13
C ASN A 47 12.56 29.20 -111.71
N ALA A 48 13.07 30.42 -111.51
CA ALA A 48 13.44 30.91 -110.18
C ALA A 48 12.22 31.12 -109.28
N ILE A 49 11.09 31.60 -109.82
CA ILE A 49 9.83 31.72 -109.10
C ILE A 49 9.25 30.35 -108.78
N ASP A 50 9.26 29.41 -109.72
CA ASP A 50 8.78 28.04 -109.47
C ASP A 50 9.65 27.33 -108.44
N ALA A 51 10.98 27.49 -108.50
CA ALA A 51 11.88 26.98 -107.47
C ALA A 51 11.63 27.65 -106.11
N TYR A 52 11.40 28.97 -106.07
CA TYR A 52 11.09 29.70 -104.84
C TYR A 52 9.74 29.29 -104.25
N THR A 53 8.70 29.12 -105.07
CA THR A 53 7.37 28.68 -104.61
C THR A 53 7.37 27.23 -104.16
N GLN A 54 8.14 26.35 -104.82
CA GLN A 54 8.36 24.98 -104.36
C GLN A 54 9.17 24.94 -103.06
N ALA A 55 10.21 25.76 -102.92
CA ALA A 55 10.95 25.89 -101.67
C ALA A 55 10.06 26.42 -100.54
N ALA A 56 9.26 27.46 -100.79
CA ALA A 56 8.31 27.99 -99.81
C ALA A 56 7.24 26.95 -99.43
N ARG A 57 6.71 26.20 -100.39
CA ARG A 57 5.72 25.15 -100.13
C ARG A 57 6.30 24.00 -99.30
N THR A 58 7.51 23.54 -99.63
CA THR A 58 8.19 22.48 -98.87
C THR A 58 8.55 22.94 -97.47
N GLU A 59 8.99 24.18 -97.32
CA GLU A 59 9.28 24.79 -96.01
C GLU A 59 8.01 24.96 -95.16
N ILE A 60 6.88 25.37 -95.75
CA ILE A 60 5.58 25.43 -95.05
C ILE A 60 5.14 24.03 -94.61
N VAL A 61 5.27 23.03 -95.47
CA VAL A 61 4.92 21.64 -95.11
C VAL A 61 5.83 21.13 -94.00
N ALA A 62 7.15 21.36 -94.08
CA ALA A 62 8.10 20.98 -93.04
C ALA A 62 7.80 21.65 -91.69
N ARG A 63 7.53 22.96 -91.69
CA ARG A 63 7.12 23.67 -90.46
C ARG A 63 5.80 23.16 -89.89
N ALA A 64 4.83 22.84 -90.75
CA ALA A 64 3.56 22.27 -90.31
C ALA A 64 3.79 20.88 -89.68
N THR A 65 4.61 20.02 -90.29
CA THR A 65 4.94 18.70 -89.72
C THR A 65 5.67 18.83 -88.39
N ASP A 66 6.68 19.70 -88.31
CA ASP A 66 7.46 19.93 -87.08
C ASP A 66 6.58 20.48 -85.96
N HIS A 67 5.69 21.43 -86.27
CA HIS A 67 4.74 21.95 -85.29
C HIS A 67 3.76 20.86 -84.82
N THR A 68 3.24 20.02 -85.72
CA THR A 68 2.36 18.91 -85.32
C THR A 68 3.08 17.85 -84.47
N ALA A 69 4.38 17.62 -84.72
CA ALA A 69 5.21 16.75 -83.90
C ALA A 69 5.43 17.37 -82.51
N ALA A 70 5.84 18.64 -82.45
CA ALA A 70 6.04 19.35 -81.18
C ALA A 70 4.77 19.42 -80.32
N VAL A 71 3.60 19.65 -80.93
CA VAL A 71 2.31 19.62 -80.22
C VAL A 71 1.99 18.22 -79.70
N ARG A 72 2.31 17.16 -80.45
CA ARG A 72 2.13 15.77 -79.99
C ARG A 72 3.03 15.49 -78.78
N ASP A 73 4.30 15.89 -78.84
CA ASP A 73 5.26 15.67 -77.77
C ASP A 73 4.87 16.44 -76.51
N LEU A 74 4.54 17.73 -76.63
CA LEU A 74 4.03 18.53 -75.51
C LEU A 74 2.74 17.95 -74.90
N LYS A 75 1.88 17.36 -75.72
CA LYS A 75 0.67 16.70 -75.23
C LYS A 75 1.01 15.42 -74.46
N ALA A 76 1.96 14.63 -74.95
CA ALA A 76 2.43 13.43 -74.27
C ALA A 76 3.09 13.78 -72.92
N ASP A 77 3.96 14.79 -72.90
CA ASP A 77 4.61 15.29 -71.67
C ASP A 77 3.58 15.80 -70.66
N LYS A 78 2.55 16.52 -71.14
CA LYS A 78 1.45 16.97 -70.28
C LYS A 78 0.68 15.79 -69.67
N GLU A 79 0.32 14.79 -70.48
CA GLU A 79 -0.40 13.60 -70.02
C GLU A 79 0.45 12.78 -69.02
N GLU A 80 1.77 12.70 -69.21
CA GLU A 80 2.69 12.07 -68.26
C GLU A 80 2.78 12.85 -66.94
N MET A 81 2.93 14.18 -67.02
CA MET A 81 2.96 15.05 -65.85
C MET A 81 1.65 14.98 -65.05
N GLU A 82 0.49 14.98 -65.72
CA GLU A 82 -0.82 14.86 -65.07
C GLU A 82 -0.96 13.51 -64.35
N LYS A 83 -0.48 12.41 -64.95
CA LYS A 83 -0.44 11.09 -64.29
C LYS A 83 0.49 11.10 -63.07
N GLY A 84 1.66 11.73 -63.17
CA GLY A 84 2.60 11.87 -62.06
C GLY A 84 1.99 12.65 -60.88
N ILE A 85 1.32 13.76 -61.18
CA ILE A 85 0.60 14.56 -60.17
C ILE A 85 -0.50 13.73 -59.52
N GLN A 86 -1.26 12.96 -60.29
CA GLN A 86 -2.34 12.13 -59.76
C GLN A 86 -1.82 11.04 -58.81
N LEU A 87 -0.74 10.34 -59.20
CA LEU A 87 -0.12 9.31 -58.37
C LEU A 87 0.45 9.91 -57.07
N GLN A 88 1.07 11.09 -57.16
CA GLN A 88 1.58 11.77 -55.96
C GLN A 88 0.46 12.23 -55.02
N ARG A 89 -0.68 12.71 -55.56
CA ARG A 89 -1.86 13.06 -54.76
C ARG A 89 -2.48 11.84 -54.07
N GLU A 90 -2.53 10.71 -54.76
CA GLU A 90 -3.00 9.45 -54.16
C GLU A 90 -2.07 9.00 -53.03
N SER A 91 -0.75 9.02 -53.25
CA SER A 91 0.23 8.71 -52.22
C SER A 91 0.19 9.68 -51.02
N GLU A 92 -0.01 10.97 -51.27
CA GLU A 92 -0.21 11.97 -50.21
C GLU A 92 -1.48 11.68 -49.40
N GLY A 93 -2.58 11.33 -50.07
CA GLY A 93 -3.83 10.94 -49.43
C GLY A 93 -3.68 9.70 -48.54
N GLU A 94 -2.99 8.68 -49.01
CA GLU A 94 -2.67 7.49 -48.21
C GLU A 94 -1.82 7.84 -47.00
N MET A 95 -0.78 8.67 -47.17
CA MET A 95 0.07 9.11 -46.06
C MET A 95 -0.71 9.90 -45.00
N LEU A 96 -1.59 10.82 -45.42
CA LEU A 96 -2.45 11.56 -44.49
C LEU A 96 -3.41 10.62 -43.74
N ALA A 97 -4.01 9.65 -44.42
CA ALA A 97 -4.86 8.66 -43.79
C ALA A 97 -4.10 7.82 -42.74
N THR A 98 -2.84 7.42 -43.04
CA THR A 98 -2.01 6.72 -42.06
C THR A 98 -1.67 7.60 -40.86
N LEU A 99 -1.36 8.88 -41.07
CA LEU A 99 -1.03 9.82 -40.00
C LEU A 99 -2.24 10.07 -39.08
N GLU A 100 -3.44 10.20 -39.65
CA GLU A 100 -4.68 10.32 -38.87
C GLU A 100 -4.94 9.07 -38.04
N ALA A 101 -4.78 7.88 -38.62
CA ALA A 101 -4.93 6.61 -37.90
C ALA A 101 -3.92 6.50 -36.75
N GLU A 102 -2.65 6.82 -36.99
CA GLU A 102 -1.61 6.83 -35.95
C GLU A 102 -1.92 7.83 -34.84
N ARG A 103 -2.39 9.03 -35.19
CA ARG A 103 -2.80 10.05 -34.22
C ARG A 103 -3.93 9.55 -33.33
N HIS A 104 -4.92 8.85 -33.90
CA HIS A 104 -6.00 8.24 -33.13
C HIS A 104 -5.46 7.19 -32.15
N VAL A 105 -4.59 6.30 -32.61
CA VAL A 105 -3.96 5.27 -31.76
C VAL A 105 -3.16 5.92 -30.61
N VAL A 106 -2.37 6.96 -30.89
CA VAL A 106 -1.62 7.69 -29.87
C VAL A 106 -2.55 8.33 -28.85
N SER A 107 -3.64 8.94 -29.30
CA SER A 107 -4.65 9.52 -28.40
C SER A 107 -5.28 8.47 -27.47
N ASP A 108 -5.64 7.31 -28.01
CA ASP A 108 -6.23 6.21 -27.23
C ASP A 108 -5.24 5.61 -26.23
N LEU A 109 -3.98 5.49 -26.62
CA LEU A 109 -2.91 5.05 -25.72
C LEU A 109 -2.66 6.06 -24.60
N ILE A 110 -2.65 7.37 -24.89
CA ILE A 110 -2.51 8.41 -23.86
C ILE A 110 -3.69 8.38 -22.90
N ALA A 111 -4.92 8.23 -23.40
CA ALA A 111 -6.11 8.09 -22.56
C ALA A 111 -5.99 6.86 -21.64
N SER A 112 -5.58 5.71 -22.20
CA SER A 112 -5.36 4.48 -21.45
C SER A 112 -4.27 4.61 -20.39
N LEU A 113 -3.14 5.26 -20.74
CA LEU A 113 -2.04 5.54 -19.82
C LEU A 113 -2.53 6.41 -18.65
N SER A 114 -3.24 7.49 -18.95
CA SER A 114 -3.78 8.40 -17.93
C SER A 114 -4.75 7.68 -16.97
N HIS A 115 -5.59 6.80 -17.51
CA HIS A 115 -6.49 5.98 -16.72
C HIS A 115 -5.74 5.01 -15.80
N LEU A 116 -4.70 4.36 -16.32
CA LEU A 116 -3.87 3.42 -15.57
C LEU A 116 -3.07 4.13 -14.48
N GLN A 117 -2.53 5.31 -14.77
CA GLN A 117 -1.87 6.18 -13.78
C GLN A 117 -2.83 6.60 -12.66
N SER A 118 -4.04 7.05 -12.99
CA SER A 118 -5.06 7.38 -11.98
C SER A 118 -5.45 6.17 -11.14
N SER A 119 -5.50 4.98 -11.74
CA SER A 119 -5.78 3.74 -11.02
C SER A 119 -4.64 3.35 -10.08
N LEU A 120 -3.39 3.49 -10.52
CA LEU A 120 -2.20 3.28 -9.71
C LEU A 120 -2.21 4.23 -8.50
N THR A 121 -2.41 5.53 -8.71
CA THR A 121 -2.40 6.50 -7.61
C THR A 121 -3.48 6.19 -6.57
N LYS A 122 -4.70 5.83 -7.01
CA LYS A 122 -5.79 5.38 -6.12
C LYS A 122 -5.41 4.13 -5.32
N ILE A 123 -4.80 3.13 -5.95
CA ILE A 123 -4.37 1.90 -5.27
C ILE A 123 -3.27 2.22 -4.26
N LYS A 124 -2.30 3.07 -4.63
CA LYS A 124 -1.21 3.49 -3.74
C LYS A 124 -1.73 4.25 -2.52
N GLU A 125 -2.69 5.15 -2.71
CA GLU A 125 -3.34 5.88 -1.62
C GLU A 125 -4.10 4.92 -0.69
N LYS A 126 -4.89 3.98 -1.24
CA LYS A 126 -5.56 2.95 -0.46
C LYS A 126 -4.58 2.08 0.34
N SER A 127 -3.48 1.66 -0.28
CA SER A 127 -2.43 0.90 0.40
C SER A 127 -1.85 1.71 1.56
N SER A 128 -1.54 2.99 1.34
CA SER A 128 -1.01 3.87 2.38
C SER A 128 -1.98 4.03 3.55
N ILE A 129 -3.28 4.15 3.28
CA ILE A 129 -4.31 4.26 4.33
C ILE A 129 -4.37 2.95 5.13
N LEU A 130 -4.46 1.80 4.45
CA LEU A 130 -4.48 0.48 5.09
C LEU A 130 -3.21 0.23 5.91
N ASP A 131 -2.04 0.65 5.42
CA ASP A 131 -0.79 0.54 6.16
C ASP A 131 -0.84 1.38 7.44
N THR A 132 -1.39 2.59 7.41
CA THR A 132 -1.54 3.40 8.63
C THR A 132 -2.52 2.80 9.63
N GLU A 133 -3.64 2.24 9.15
CA GLU A 133 -4.65 1.57 9.97
C GLU A 133 -4.06 0.32 10.64
N LEU A 134 -3.38 -0.53 9.86
CA LEU A 134 -2.68 -1.72 10.34
C LEU A 134 -1.63 -1.37 11.41
N GLN A 135 -0.89 -0.27 11.24
CA GLN A 135 0.07 0.17 12.24
C GLN A 135 -0.62 0.67 13.52
N SER A 136 -1.78 1.29 13.41
CA SER A 136 -2.56 1.72 14.58
C SER A 136 -3.14 0.53 15.35
N GLU A 137 -3.74 -0.45 14.66
CA GLU A 137 -4.26 -1.67 15.28
C GLU A 137 -3.14 -2.50 15.91
N ARG A 138 -1.99 -2.63 15.24
CA ARG A 138 -0.84 -3.34 15.81
C ARG A 138 -0.39 -2.72 17.12
N LYS A 139 -0.33 -1.38 17.20
CA LYS A 139 0.00 -0.67 18.45
C LYS A 139 -1.02 -0.97 19.54
N GLU A 140 -2.31 -0.91 19.23
CA GLU A 140 -3.38 -1.23 20.19
C GLU A 140 -3.28 -2.67 20.70
N VAL A 141 -3.11 -3.63 19.80
CA VAL A 141 -2.94 -5.05 20.16
C VAL A 141 -1.72 -5.25 21.05
N THR A 142 -0.58 -4.63 20.73
CA THR A 142 0.62 -4.74 21.58
C THR A 142 0.42 -4.12 22.96
N ALA A 143 -0.31 -2.99 23.04
CA ALA A 143 -0.63 -2.36 24.32
C ALA A 143 -1.57 -3.23 25.17
N MET A 144 -2.60 -3.81 24.55
CA MET A 144 -3.51 -4.75 25.21
C MET A 144 -2.80 -6.03 25.68
N GLN A 145 -1.87 -6.56 24.86
CA GLN A 145 -1.07 -7.71 25.24
C GLN A 145 -0.18 -7.40 26.44
N ALA A 146 0.49 -6.25 26.45
CA ALA A 146 1.32 -5.82 27.58
C ALA A 146 0.50 -5.63 28.86
N GLU A 147 -0.70 -5.06 28.77
CA GLU A 147 -1.59 -4.90 29.94
C GLU A 147 -2.10 -6.26 30.44
N LYS A 148 -2.50 -7.16 29.53
CA LYS A 148 -2.89 -8.52 29.90
C LYS A 148 -1.75 -9.26 30.57
N GLU A 149 -0.53 -9.16 30.04
CA GLU A 149 0.66 -9.78 30.62
C GLU A 149 0.92 -9.23 32.03
N ARG A 150 0.84 -7.91 32.21
CA ARG A 150 0.95 -7.26 33.51
C ARG A 150 -0.08 -7.80 34.51
N GLN A 151 -1.35 -7.89 34.11
CA GLN A 151 -2.41 -8.42 34.95
C GLN A 151 -2.17 -9.89 35.31
N THR A 152 -1.76 -10.71 34.34
CA THR A 152 -1.45 -12.12 34.61
C THR A 152 -0.26 -12.26 35.55
N ASN A 153 0.76 -11.41 35.44
CA ASN A 153 1.92 -11.43 36.32
C ASN A 153 1.55 -11.05 37.75
N VAL A 154 0.70 -10.03 37.93
CA VAL A 154 0.18 -9.65 39.26
C VAL A 154 -0.64 -10.79 39.86
N LEU A 155 -1.55 -11.39 39.09
CA LEU A 155 -2.36 -12.51 39.56
C LEU A 155 -1.51 -13.75 39.90
N ASN A 156 -0.46 -14.01 39.13
CA ASN A 156 0.47 -15.11 39.41
C ASN A 156 1.30 -14.84 40.67
N ASP A 157 1.75 -13.61 40.90
CA ASP A 157 2.47 -13.23 42.13
C ASP A 157 1.55 -13.34 43.37
N MET A 158 0.31 -12.87 43.27
CA MET A 158 -0.70 -13.04 44.32
C MET A 158 -0.97 -14.52 44.59
N ARG A 159 -1.21 -15.32 43.54
CA ARG A 159 -1.38 -16.77 43.68
C ARG A 159 -0.16 -17.45 44.32
N GLY A 160 1.05 -17.01 43.98
CA GLY A 160 2.28 -17.52 44.58
C GLY A 160 2.35 -17.27 46.09
N LYS A 161 1.96 -16.07 46.53
CA LYS A 161 1.87 -15.72 47.95
C LYS A 161 0.77 -16.51 48.64
N ASP A 162 -0.44 -16.50 48.09
CA ASP A 162 -1.60 -17.21 48.63
C ASP A 162 -1.32 -18.71 48.78
N THR A 163 -0.67 -19.34 47.81
CA THR A 163 -0.32 -20.77 47.89
C THR A 163 0.75 -21.06 48.95
N THR A 164 1.65 -20.11 49.22
CA THR A 164 2.66 -20.24 50.27
C THR A 164 2.03 -20.04 51.65
N GLU A 165 1.19 -19.02 51.80
CA GLU A 165 0.43 -18.76 53.03
C GLU A 165 -0.53 -19.92 53.34
N LEU A 166 -1.24 -20.44 52.34
CA LEU A 166 -2.11 -21.59 52.49
C LEU A 166 -1.34 -22.82 53.00
N LYS A 167 -0.17 -23.13 52.43
CA LYS A 167 0.66 -24.25 52.91
C LYS A 167 1.08 -24.07 54.36
N GLN A 168 1.50 -22.86 54.76
CA GLN A 168 1.87 -22.58 56.15
C GLN A 168 0.67 -22.75 57.10
N LEU A 169 -0.51 -22.29 56.70
CA LEU A 169 -1.74 -22.45 57.49
C LEU A 169 -2.18 -23.92 57.56
N GLU A 170 -2.08 -24.67 56.46
CA GLU A 170 -2.39 -26.09 56.42
C GLU A 170 -1.47 -26.90 57.34
N GLU A 171 -0.17 -26.59 57.33
CA GLU A 171 0.83 -27.21 58.21
C GLU A 171 0.61 -26.83 59.68
N ALA A 172 0.37 -25.54 59.98
CA ALA A 172 0.16 -25.06 61.35
C ALA A 172 -1.14 -25.57 61.98
N LEU A 173 -2.22 -25.67 61.19
CA LEU A 173 -3.51 -26.15 61.68
C LEU A 173 -3.62 -27.67 61.61
N GLY A 174 -2.82 -28.34 60.79
CA GLY A 174 -3.00 -29.75 60.45
C GLY A 174 -4.37 -29.97 59.80
N TRP A 175 -4.76 -29.09 58.88
CA TRP A 175 -6.08 -29.11 58.25
C TRP A 175 -5.99 -28.70 56.80
N LYS A 176 -6.54 -29.52 55.90
CA LYS A 176 -6.57 -29.29 54.45
C LYS A 176 -7.99 -29.38 53.93
N VAL A 177 -8.34 -28.54 52.98
CA VAL A 177 -9.67 -28.52 52.34
C VAL A 177 -9.49 -28.65 50.83
N GLU A 178 -10.11 -29.67 50.24
CA GLU A 178 -10.07 -29.94 48.81
C GLU A 178 -11.48 -30.05 48.25
N GLY A 179 -11.74 -29.44 47.08
CA GLY A 179 -13.00 -29.65 46.36
C GLY A 179 -12.88 -30.89 45.46
N ILE A 180 -13.60 -31.97 45.75
CA ILE A 180 -13.56 -33.19 44.92
C ILE A 180 -14.51 -33.06 43.71
N LYS A 181 -15.71 -32.53 43.93
CA LYS A 181 -16.77 -32.39 42.91
C LYS A 181 -17.44 -31.02 43.03
N GLN A 182 -18.29 -30.69 42.05
CA GLN A 182 -19.24 -29.58 42.18
C GLN A 182 -19.98 -29.74 43.51
N ASP A 183 -19.85 -28.73 44.37
CA ASP A 183 -20.50 -28.60 45.67
C ASP A 183 -20.14 -29.67 46.74
N GLN A 184 -19.01 -30.40 46.58
CA GLN A 184 -18.50 -31.32 47.62
C GLN A 184 -17.10 -30.93 48.10
N LEU A 185 -17.00 -30.68 49.40
CA LEU A 185 -15.76 -30.32 50.09
C LEU A 185 -15.24 -31.49 50.91
N LEU A 186 -14.03 -31.96 50.60
CA LEU A 186 -13.27 -32.87 51.41
C LEU A 186 -12.43 -32.08 52.41
N MET A 187 -12.66 -32.31 53.68
CA MET A 187 -11.84 -31.79 54.76
C MET A 187 -10.99 -32.92 55.33
N ARG A 188 -9.68 -32.75 55.31
CA ARG A 188 -8.72 -33.67 55.92
C ARG A 188 -8.08 -33.01 57.13
N PHE A 189 -8.05 -33.71 58.24
CA PHE A 189 -7.39 -33.31 59.47
C PHE A 189 -6.20 -34.22 59.74
N THR A 190 -5.08 -33.63 60.13
CA THR A 190 -3.86 -34.27 60.60
C THR A 190 -3.54 -33.71 62.00
N LEU A 191 -2.49 -34.23 62.66
CA LEU A 191 -2.10 -33.80 64.01
C LEU A 191 -3.23 -33.99 65.06
N ILE A 192 -4.05 -35.04 64.91
CA ILE A 192 -5.07 -35.41 65.91
C ILE A 192 -4.55 -36.51 66.84
N ASP A 193 -3.86 -37.52 66.27
CA ASP A 193 -3.29 -38.65 67.02
C ASP A 193 -1.91 -38.27 67.56
N PRO A 194 -1.68 -38.29 68.89
CA PRO A 194 -0.36 -37.98 69.46
C PRO A 194 0.69 -39.06 69.18
N GLU A 195 0.27 -40.31 68.92
CA GLU A 195 1.18 -41.43 68.60
C GLU A 195 1.56 -41.45 67.12
N ASP A 196 0.64 -41.04 66.23
CA ASP A 196 0.87 -40.90 64.79
C ASP A 196 0.36 -39.56 64.24
N PRO A 197 1.18 -38.50 64.31
CA PRO A 197 0.80 -37.17 63.84
C PRO A 197 0.45 -37.09 62.34
N ALA A 198 0.91 -38.08 61.54
CA ALA A 198 0.66 -38.16 60.10
C ALA A 198 -0.67 -38.82 59.74
N ARG A 199 -1.36 -39.44 60.72
CA ARG A 199 -2.65 -40.10 60.49
C ARG A 199 -3.71 -39.09 60.02
N GLU A 200 -4.28 -39.34 58.84
CA GLU A 200 -5.31 -38.50 58.23
C GLU A 200 -6.72 -38.91 58.69
N PHE A 201 -7.54 -37.93 59.04
CA PHE A 201 -8.97 -38.08 59.35
C PHE A 201 -9.75 -37.25 58.34
N SER A 202 -10.69 -37.86 57.61
CA SER A 202 -11.36 -37.20 56.49
C SER A 202 -12.87 -37.15 56.65
N ILE A 203 -13.46 -36.05 56.18
CA ILE A 203 -14.91 -35.86 56.12
C ILE A 203 -15.27 -35.16 54.81
N ILE A 204 -16.29 -35.65 54.13
CA ILE A 204 -16.84 -35.03 52.93
C ILE A 204 -18.11 -34.30 53.33
N VAL A 205 -18.20 -33.01 53.04
CA VAL A 205 -19.41 -32.20 53.21
C VAL A 205 -19.97 -31.85 51.85
N ASP A 206 -21.23 -32.23 51.64
CA ASP A 206 -22.03 -31.87 50.48
C ASP A 206 -22.80 -30.57 50.78
N VAL A 207 -22.54 -29.56 49.95
CA VAL A 207 -23.11 -28.20 50.01
C VAL A 207 -24.08 -27.97 48.84
N SER A 208 -24.40 -29.01 48.05
CA SER A 208 -25.28 -28.88 46.87
C SER A 208 -26.70 -28.40 47.21
N LYS A 209 -27.12 -28.59 48.46
CA LYS A 209 -28.48 -28.29 48.94
C LYS A 209 -28.43 -27.28 50.07
N GLN A 210 -29.59 -26.67 50.35
CA GLN A 210 -29.77 -25.75 51.49
C GLN A 210 -29.47 -26.43 52.85
N ASP A 211 -29.63 -27.75 52.91
CA ASP A 211 -29.23 -28.57 54.04
C ASP A 211 -27.91 -29.27 53.73
N TYR A 212 -26.93 -29.10 54.62
CA TYR A 212 -25.64 -29.78 54.56
C TYR A 212 -25.81 -31.27 54.85
N SER A 213 -25.12 -32.09 54.05
CA SER A 213 -25.05 -33.54 54.24
C SER A 213 -23.59 -33.99 54.32
N VAL A 214 -23.31 -35.05 55.09
CA VAL A 214 -21.99 -35.65 55.20
C VAL A 214 -22.04 -37.05 54.59
N PRO A 215 -21.77 -37.21 53.28
CA PRO A 215 -21.87 -38.51 52.63
C PRO A 215 -20.80 -39.52 53.07
N ASN A 216 -19.61 -39.04 53.49
CA ASN A 216 -18.53 -39.91 53.92
C ASN A 216 -17.73 -39.30 55.08
N CYS A 217 -17.34 -40.14 56.03
CA CYS A 217 -16.54 -39.78 57.19
C CYS A 217 -15.67 -40.98 57.58
N ASP A 218 -14.36 -40.79 57.56
CA ASP A 218 -13.39 -41.84 57.87
C ASP A 218 -12.35 -41.29 58.84
N PRO A 219 -12.23 -41.86 60.06
CA PRO A 219 -13.03 -42.92 60.68
C PRO A 219 -14.47 -42.47 61.06
N PRO A 220 -15.45 -43.40 61.09
CA PRO A 220 -16.86 -43.04 61.35
C PRO A 220 -17.07 -42.55 62.78
N ILE A 221 -17.64 -41.35 62.92
CA ILE A 221 -17.98 -40.75 64.22
C ILE A 221 -19.44 -41.12 64.59
N PRO A 222 -19.70 -41.74 65.76
CA PRO A 222 -21.07 -42.11 66.17
C PRO A 222 -21.98 -40.90 66.44
N SER A 223 -21.44 -39.76 66.84
CA SER A 223 -22.17 -38.50 67.06
C SER A 223 -22.36 -37.64 65.79
N LEU A 224 -21.96 -38.14 64.62
CA LEU A 224 -22.01 -37.37 63.37
C LEU A 224 -23.43 -36.90 62.98
N PRO A 225 -24.50 -37.71 63.09
CA PRO A 225 -25.85 -37.26 62.69
C PRO A 225 -26.38 -36.10 63.53
N ASP A 226 -26.04 -36.06 64.82
CA ASP A 226 -26.43 -34.97 65.72
C ASP A 226 -25.68 -33.68 65.40
N LEU A 227 -24.39 -33.79 65.07
CA LEU A 227 -23.56 -32.66 64.64
C LEU A 227 -24.06 -32.07 63.31
N VAL A 228 -24.47 -32.90 62.35
CA VAL A 228 -25.05 -32.44 61.07
C VAL A 228 -26.39 -31.74 61.28
N ARG A 229 -27.23 -32.26 62.20
CA ARG A 229 -28.50 -31.60 62.56
C ARG A 229 -28.27 -30.22 63.17
N GLN A 230 -27.27 -30.09 64.05
CA GLN A 230 -26.88 -28.80 64.62
C GLN A 230 -26.32 -27.86 63.55
N LEU A 231 -25.51 -28.36 62.61
CA LEU A 231 -25.00 -27.56 61.49
C LEU A 231 -26.14 -26.99 60.62
N ASN A 232 -27.17 -27.79 60.34
CA ASN A 232 -28.31 -27.32 59.56
C ASN A 232 -29.18 -26.28 60.30
N PHE A 233 -29.16 -26.30 61.64
CA PHE A 233 -29.86 -25.32 62.48
C PHE A 233 -29.06 -24.02 62.67
N ASP A 234 -27.80 -24.13 63.12
CA ASP A 234 -26.92 -22.98 63.43
C ASP A 234 -26.36 -22.33 62.16
N ARG A 235 -26.24 -23.09 61.06
CA ARG A 235 -25.52 -22.75 59.82
C ARG A 235 -24.07 -22.27 60.02
N ASP A 236 -23.48 -22.64 61.15
CA ASP A 236 -22.10 -22.31 61.51
C ASP A 236 -21.15 -23.48 61.20
N LEU A 237 -20.50 -23.40 60.02
CA LEU A 237 -19.53 -24.38 59.57
C LEU A 237 -18.27 -24.40 60.47
N PHE A 238 -17.84 -23.26 61.02
CA PHE A 238 -16.64 -23.18 61.84
C PHE A 238 -16.83 -23.86 63.19
N ALA A 239 -17.98 -23.68 63.83
CA ALA A 239 -18.31 -24.41 65.06
C ALA A 239 -18.43 -25.91 64.81
N PHE A 240 -19.03 -26.30 63.69
CA PHE A 240 -19.12 -27.72 63.29
C PHE A 240 -17.74 -28.35 63.12
N ILE A 241 -16.81 -27.71 62.39
CA ILE A 241 -15.44 -28.22 62.20
C ILE A 241 -14.73 -28.43 63.55
N LYS A 242 -14.86 -27.48 64.48
CA LYS A 242 -14.30 -27.60 65.84
C LYS A 242 -14.90 -28.78 66.62
N ARG A 243 -16.22 -28.99 66.53
CA ARG A 243 -16.92 -30.11 67.18
C ARG A 243 -16.49 -31.45 66.57
N VAL A 244 -16.37 -31.53 65.24
CA VAL A 244 -15.89 -32.71 64.51
C VAL A 244 -14.45 -33.06 64.89
N ARG A 245 -13.54 -32.09 64.93
CA ARG A 245 -12.15 -32.31 65.37
C ARG A 245 -12.08 -32.83 66.80
N LYS A 246 -12.94 -32.31 67.70
CA LYS A 246 -13.03 -32.81 69.09
C LYS A 246 -13.57 -34.24 69.15
N ALA A 247 -14.53 -34.58 68.31
CA ALA A 247 -15.08 -35.93 68.21
C ALA A 247 -14.05 -36.94 67.68
N PHE A 248 -13.26 -36.57 66.67
CA PHE A 248 -12.12 -37.38 66.20
C PHE A 248 -11.09 -37.61 67.30
N ARG A 249 -10.72 -36.58 68.09
CA ARG A 249 -9.82 -36.76 69.23
C ARG A 249 -10.40 -37.69 70.30
N ALA A 250 -11.71 -37.62 70.57
CA ALA A 250 -12.36 -38.47 71.56
C ALA A 250 -12.43 -39.95 71.13
N LEU A 251 -12.32 -40.23 69.83
CA LEU A 251 -12.24 -41.59 69.28
C LEU A 251 -10.86 -42.21 69.49
N ILE A 252 -9.82 -41.40 69.71
CA ILE A 252 -8.46 -41.86 70.01
C ILE A 252 -8.36 -42.07 71.52
N PRO A 253 -8.01 -43.28 71.99
CA PRO A 253 -7.71 -43.51 73.39
C PRO A 253 -6.52 -42.63 73.79
N ASN A 254 -6.70 -41.74 74.77
CA ASN A 254 -5.56 -41.07 75.39
C ASN A 254 -4.58 -42.16 75.88
N PRO A 255 -3.26 -42.04 75.65
CA PRO A 255 -2.32 -42.82 76.44
C PRO A 255 -2.61 -42.53 77.92
N PRO A 256 -2.59 -43.55 78.79
CA PRO A 256 -2.88 -43.36 80.20
C PRO A 256 -1.98 -42.25 80.71
N ASN A 257 -2.61 -41.17 81.17
CA ASN A 257 -1.97 -40.11 81.95
C ASN A 257 -1.04 -40.83 82.94
N PRO A 258 0.29 -40.60 82.94
CA PRO A 258 1.14 -41.20 83.94
C PRO A 258 0.59 -40.73 85.28
N SER A 259 -0.03 -41.69 85.96
CA SER A 259 -0.67 -41.58 87.26
C SER A 259 0.03 -40.54 88.12
N THR A 260 -0.77 -39.62 88.63
CA THR A 260 -0.54 -38.79 89.81
C THR A 260 0.39 -39.47 90.83
N LYS A 261 1.72 -39.34 90.64
CA LYS A 261 2.75 -39.66 91.65
C LYS A 261 2.99 -38.46 92.58
N PHE A 262 1.96 -37.64 92.82
CA PHE A 262 2.08 -36.45 93.65
C PHE A 262 1.13 -36.44 94.86
N ASP A 263 0.29 -37.47 95.04
CA ASP A 263 -0.63 -37.56 96.19
C ASP A 263 -0.05 -38.28 97.41
N ASP A 264 1.20 -38.78 97.36
CA ASP A 264 1.84 -39.51 98.47
C ASP A 264 2.75 -38.63 99.37
N LEU A 265 2.51 -37.32 99.46
CA LEU A 265 3.20 -36.45 100.42
C LEU A 265 2.21 -35.65 101.27
N THR A 266 1.35 -36.36 102.00
CA THR A 266 0.72 -35.81 103.22
C THR A 266 1.43 -36.38 104.44
N GLY A 267 2.49 -35.70 104.86
CA GLY A 267 3.11 -35.83 106.18
C GLY A 267 2.82 -34.56 107.01
N PRO A 268 2.59 -34.66 108.33
CA PRO A 268 1.88 -33.64 109.10
C PRO A 268 2.80 -32.50 109.59
N GLY A 269 2.27 -31.28 109.52
CA GLY A 269 2.66 -30.17 110.40
C GLY A 269 3.61 -29.14 109.79
N LEU A 270 3.06 -28.00 109.37
CA LEU A 270 3.35 -26.71 110.01
C LEU A 270 2.42 -25.62 109.45
N LEU A 271 1.67 -25.03 110.38
CA LEU A 271 0.92 -23.80 110.22
C LEU A 271 1.82 -22.64 109.78
N GLY A 272 1.30 -21.77 108.91
CA GLY A 272 1.56 -20.34 109.06
C GLY A 272 1.80 -19.56 107.77
N LEU A 273 0.99 -18.52 107.62
CA LEU A 273 1.19 -17.27 106.85
C LEU A 273 0.83 -17.33 105.36
N ARG A 274 -0.39 -16.92 105.02
CA ARG A 274 -0.85 -15.52 104.78
C ARG A 274 -0.39 -14.96 103.42
N THR A 275 -1.40 -14.70 102.60
CA THR A 275 -1.44 -13.77 101.46
C THR A 275 -1.02 -12.35 101.87
N PRO A 276 -0.61 -11.51 100.90
CA PRO A 276 -1.57 -10.58 100.26
C PRO A 276 -1.35 -10.54 98.72
N ALA A 277 -2.35 -10.46 97.85
CA ALA A 277 -3.33 -9.39 97.60
C ALA A 277 -2.73 -8.03 97.18
N ARG A 278 -2.82 -7.76 95.86
CA ARG A 278 -3.34 -6.55 95.21
C ARG A 278 -2.64 -5.20 95.49
N ASN A 279 -2.11 -4.57 94.44
CA ASN A 279 -2.56 -3.21 94.06
C ASN A 279 -2.18 -2.79 92.63
N SER A 280 -3.19 -2.22 91.99
CA SER A 280 -3.22 -1.43 90.75
C SER A 280 -2.55 -0.07 90.88
N ARG A 281 -1.97 0.44 89.78
CA ARG A 281 -1.98 1.87 89.35
C ARG A 281 -1.19 2.03 88.04
N THR A 282 -1.88 2.24 86.91
CA THR A 282 -2.12 3.52 86.21
C THR A 282 -0.97 4.02 85.33
N LEU A 283 -1.35 4.14 84.05
CA LEU A 283 -0.81 4.90 82.93
C LEU A 283 -0.16 6.24 83.32
N LEU A 284 0.89 6.62 82.61
CA LEU A 284 0.99 7.95 81.98
C LEU A 284 2.08 8.02 80.91
N SER A 285 1.69 8.76 79.88
CA SER A 285 2.38 9.22 78.68
C SER A 285 3.65 10.01 78.93
N THR A 286 4.64 9.87 78.03
CA THR A 286 5.53 10.98 77.68
C THR A 286 5.98 10.85 76.22
N THR A 287 5.45 11.74 75.39
CA THR A 287 6.04 12.24 74.14
C THR A 287 7.43 12.82 74.41
N PRO A 288 8.29 12.91 73.39
CA PRO A 288 8.93 14.19 73.14
C PRO A 288 8.80 14.62 71.69
N ALA A 289 8.28 15.83 71.53
CA ALA A 289 8.48 16.66 70.35
C ALA A 289 9.71 17.54 70.58
N MET A 290 10.60 17.61 69.58
CA MET A 290 11.41 18.79 69.21
C MET A 290 11.75 18.56 67.72
N SER A 291 11.19 19.28 66.75
CA SER A 291 11.24 20.72 66.43
C SER A 291 12.59 21.21 65.94
N ASN A 292 12.54 21.85 64.77
CA ASN A 292 13.49 22.77 64.12
C ASN A 292 14.67 22.13 63.39
N SER A 293 15.12 22.62 62.24
CA SER A 293 14.68 23.68 61.30
C SER A 293 15.76 23.74 60.22
N ALA A 294 15.41 23.95 58.96
CA ALA A 294 16.13 24.83 58.02
C ALA A 294 15.56 24.66 56.61
N MET A 295 14.76 25.64 56.21
CA MET A 295 14.68 26.04 54.81
C MET A 295 16.02 26.68 54.44
N ASP A 296 16.54 26.37 53.26
CA ASP A 296 17.27 27.36 52.49
C ASP A 296 17.21 27.10 50.98
N SER A 297 16.96 28.20 50.25
CA SER A 297 17.34 28.55 48.86
C SER A 297 17.08 27.56 47.71
N LEU A 298 16.13 27.82 46.78
CA LEU A 298 16.14 28.81 45.70
C LEU A 298 17.30 28.64 44.69
N ALA A 299 17.01 28.07 43.52
CA ALA A 299 17.73 28.35 42.27
C ALA A 299 16.84 28.03 41.05
N MET A 300 16.42 29.10 40.38
CA MET A 300 15.88 29.13 39.02
C MET A 300 17.06 29.25 38.03
N ASP A 301 17.03 28.49 36.93
CA ASP A 301 17.61 28.83 35.61
C ASP A 301 17.12 27.74 34.63
N GLN A 302 16.23 27.92 33.65
CA GLN A 302 16.23 28.71 32.40
C GLN A 302 17.28 28.30 31.34
N LEU A 303 16.74 28.09 30.11
CA LEU A 303 17.38 28.01 28.77
C LEU A 303 18.06 26.67 28.41
N ALA A 304 17.99 26.12 27.19
CA ALA A 304 17.75 26.69 25.86
C ALA A 304 17.28 25.64 24.83
N LEU A 305 16.69 26.16 23.75
CA LEU A 305 16.32 25.50 22.49
C LEU A 305 17.52 24.88 21.71
N GLY A 306 17.18 23.91 20.85
CA GLY A 306 17.90 23.52 19.64
C GLY A 306 17.47 22.10 19.23
N ARG A 307 16.97 21.78 18.04
CA ARG A 307 17.02 22.40 16.71
C ARG A 307 15.93 21.76 15.85
#